data_AF-A0AAE1QX82-F1
#
_entry.id   AF-A0AAE1QX82-F1
#
_cell.length_a   1.000
_cell.length_b   1.000
_cell.length_c   1.000
_cell.angle_alpha   90.00
_cell.angle_beta   90.00
_cell.angle_gamma   90.00
#
_symmetry.space_group_name_H-M   'P 1'
#
loop_
_entity.id
_entity.type
_entity.pdbx_description
1 polymer ?
#
loop_
_entity_poly.entity_id
_entity_poly.type
_entity_poly.pdbx_seq_one_letter_code
_entity_poly.pdbx_strand_id
1 'polypeptide(L)'
;MVRKGCIYHLVRVHDTKAEVPALQSVSVVSEFPDVFPDDLPRLPPEREIDFSVDVLPGTQPISIPPYKMAPAELKELKEQLRDLMEKGFIRPSTSP
;
A
#
# COMPACT_ATOMS: atom_id res chain seq x y z
N MET A 1 42.96 18.20 -14.08
CA MET A 1 43.08 19.13 -15.22
C MET A 1 43.28 18.32 -16.50
N VAL A 2 42.23 18.15 -17.32
CA VAL A 2 42.25 17.30 -18.54
C VAL A 2 42.67 18.16 -19.73
N ARG A 3 43.61 17.68 -20.56
CA ARG A 3 44.13 18.42 -21.75
C ARG A 3 43.34 18.05 -23.01
N LYS A 4 43.26 18.97 -23.97
CA LYS A 4 42.61 18.76 -25.29
C LYS A 4 43.28 17.59 -26.03
N GLY A 5 42.49 16.57 -26.41
CA GLY A 5 42.93 15.39 -27.15
C GLY A 5 42.74 14.05 -26.45
N CYS A 6 42.28 14.03 -25.19
CA CYS A 6 42.03 12.79 -24.45
C CYS A 6 40.55 12.40 -24.46
N ILE A 7 40.28 11.11 -24.70
CA ILE A 7 38.95 10.53 -24.48
C ILE A 7 38.79 10.32 -22.97
N TYR A 8 37.75 10.91 -22.41
CA TYR A 8 37.36 10.65 -21.03
C TYR A 8 36.10 9.78 -21.03
N HIS A 9 36.06 8.81 -20.13
CA HIS A 9 34.88 8.01 -19.86
C HIS A 9 34.31 8.47 -18.53
N LEU A 10 33.07 8.94 -18.55
CA LEU A 10 32.34 9.25 -17.33
C LEU A 10 31.80 7.94 -16.77
N VAL A 11 32.40 7.46 -15.68
CA VAL A 11 31.90 6.28 -14.97
C VAL A 11 31.11 6.76 -13.77
N ARG A 12 29.80 6.53 -13.78
CA ARG A 12 28.93 6.75 -12.62
C ARG A 12 28.97 5.49 -11.77
N VAL A 13 29.68 5.56 -10.65
CA VAL A 13 29.70 4.49 -9.66
C VAL A 13 28.44 4.62 -8.80
N HIS A 14 27.57 3.63 -8.87
CA HIS A 14 26.50 3.45 -7.90
C HIS A 14 27.03 2.50 -6.83
N ASP A 15 27.04 2.95 -5.58
CA ASP A 15 27.38 2.08 -4.46
C ASP A 15 26.24 1.07 -4.25
N THR A 16 26.51 -0.20 -4.53
CA THR A 16 25.57 -1.31 -4.33
C THR A 16 25.55 -1.80 -2.87
N LYS A 17 26.44 -1.29 -2.01
CA LYS A 17 26.47 -1.53 -0.56
C LYS A 17 25.87 -0.39 0.24
N ALA A 18 25.54 0.74 -0.40
CA ALA A 18 24.81 1.80 0.26
C ALA A 18 23.43 1.23 0.62
N GLU A 19 23.26 0.91 1.90
CA GLU A 19 21.94 0.58 2.44
C GLU A 19 21.00 1.72 2.08
N VAL A 20 19.81 1.37 1.60
CA VAL A 20 18.76 2.36 1.38
C VAL A 20 18.61 3.12 2.70
N PRO A 21 18.74 4.45 2.71
CA PRO A 21 18.63 5.22 3.94
C PRO A 21 17.34 4.83 4.64
N ALA A 22 17.42 4.54 5.94
CA ALA A 22 16.22 4.20 6.73
C ALA A 22 15.16 5.28 6.49
N LEU A 23 13.88 4.91 6.36
CA LEU A 23 12.80 5.88 6.14
C LEU A 23 12.80 7.01 7.19
N GLN A 24 13.25 6.71 8.40
CA GLN A 24 13.45 7.64 9.51
C GLN A 24 14.50 8.74 9.24
N SER A 25 15.37 8.58 8.24
CA SER A 25 16.34 9.59 7.82
C SER A 25 15.71 10.76 7.04
N VAL A 26 14.46 10.59 6.58
CA VAL A 26 13.69 11.65 5.94
C VAL A 26 13.07 12.53 7.03
N SER A 27 13.44 13.81 7.06
CA SER A 27 12.97 14.78 8.08
C SER A 27 11.46 14.72 8.30
N VAL A 28 10.69 14.74 7.21
CA VAL A 28 9.21 14.68 7.25
C VAL A 28 8.70 13.40 7.91
N VAL A 29 9.32 12.24 7.69
CA VAL A 29 8.89 10.97 8.30
C VAL A 29 9.18 10.98 9.80
N SER A 30 10.32 11.53 10.20
CA SER A 30 10.68 11.67 11.63
C SER A 30 9.81 12.68 12.37
N GLU A 31 9.28 13.69 11.68
CA GLU A 31 8.42 14.74 12.23
C GLU A 31 6.98 14.25 12.46
N PHE A 32 6.52 13.26 11.69
CA PHE A 32 5.14 12.76 11.73
C PHE A 32 5.07 11.23 11.94
N PRO A 33 5.57 10.70 13.08
CA PRO A 33 5.60 9.26 13.34
C PRO A 33 4.19 8.65 13.46
N ASP A 34 3.19 9.45 13.79
CA ASP A 34 1.77 9.07 13.86
C ASP A 34 1.11 8.91 12.48
N VAL A 35 1.61 9.63 11.47
CA VAL A 35 1.14 9.56 10.07
C VAL A 35 1.82 8.41 9.31
N PHE A 36 3.05 8.06 9.70
CA PHE A 36 3.85 6.99 9.08
C PHE A 36 4.16 5.83 10.04
N PRO A 37 3.16 5.19 10.66
CA PRO A 37 3.41 4.00 11.48
C PRO A 37 3.79 2.80 10.59
N ASP A 38 4.52 1.84 11.16
CA ASP A 38 4.90 0.59 10.47
C ASP A 38 3.66 -0.23 10.03
N ASP A 39 2.58 -0.13 10.80
CA ASP A 39 1.27 -0.74 10.51
C ASP A 39 0.16 0.30 10.66
N LEU A 40 -0.83 0.23 9.76
CA LEU A 40 -1.97 1.14 9.82
C LEU A 40 -2.77 0.93 11.12
N PRO A 41 -3.14 2.01 11.82
CA PRO A 41 -4.09 1.91 12.92
C PRO A 41 -5.44 1.41 12.40
N ARG A 42 -6.37 1.15 13.32
CA ARG A 42 -7.77 0.80 13.01
C ARG A 42 -8.42 1.78 12.02
N LEU A 43 -9.65 1.48 11.60
CA LEU A 43 -10.43 2.42 10.81
C LEU A 43 -10.35 3.85 11.39
N PRO A 44 -10.25 4.89 10.52
CA PRO A 44 -10.23 6.26 10.99
C PRO A 44 -11.43 6.53 11.89
N PRO A 45 -11.29 7.45 12.86
CA PRO A 45 -12.42 7.86 13.68
C PRO A 45 -13.57 8.34 12.80
N GLU A 46 -14.79 8.17 13.33
CA GLU A 46 -16.01 8.64 12.68
C GLU A 46 -15.85 10.12 12.31
N ARG A 47 -16.10 10.43 11.04
CA ARG A 47 -16.01 11.80 10.50
C ARG A 47 -17.43 12.31 10.30
N GLU A 48 -17.62 13.62 10.36
CA GLU A 48 -18.92 14.26 10.09
C GLU A 48 -19.41 14.02 8.65
N ILE A 49 -18.50 13.64 7.75
CA ILE A 49 -18.78 13.40 6.34
C ILE A 49 -18.60 11.90 6.06
N ASP A 50 -19.71 11.25 5.70
CA ASP A 50 -19.69 9.89 5.19
C ASP A 50 -19.28 9.85 3.72
N PHE A 51 -18.39 8.92 3.38
CA PHE A 51 -18.04 8.64 2.00
C PHE A 51 -19.18 7.83 1.36
N SER A 52 -19.99 8.50 0.54
CA SER A 52 -21.05 7.86 -0.24
C SER A 52 -20.54 7.44 -1.63
N VAL A 53 -21.05 6.32 -2.14
CA VAL A 53 -20.81 5.88 -3.53
C VAL A 53 -22.04 6.23 -4.35
N ASP A 54 -21.93 7.29 -5.15
CA ASP A 54 -23.02 7.72 -6.04
C ASP A 54 -23.11 6.80 -7.26
N VAL A 55 -24.27 6.18 -7.47
CA VAL A 55 -24.57 5.35 -8.64
C VAL A 55 -25.52 6.06 -9.59
N LEU A 56 -25.43 5.76 -10.88
CA LEU A 56 -26.38 6.28 -11.85
C LEU A 56 -27.79 5.76 -11.55
N PRO A 57 -28.84 6.56 -11.76
CA PRO A 57 -30.21 6.09 -11.59
C PRO A 57 -30.48 4.83 -12.43
N GLY A 58 -30.98 3.78 -11.79
CA GLY A 58 -31.27 2.49 -12.43
C GLY A 58 -30.10 1.48 -12.47
N THR A 59 -28.93 1.81 -11.92
CA THR A 59 -27.86 0.83 -11.71
C THR A 59 -28.31 -0.26 -10.72
N GLN A 60 -28.23 -1.51 -11.14
CA GLN A 60 -28.49 -2.67 -10.29
C GLN A 60 -27.18 -3.26 -9.74
N PRO A 61 -27.20 -3.87 -8.53
CA PRO A 61 -26.07 -4.65 -8.02
C PRO A 61 -25.67 -5.76 -8.98
N ILE A 62 -24.37 -6.05 -9.04
CA ILE A 62 -23.82 -7.12 -9.89
C ILE A 62 -23.25 -8.19 -8.97
N SER A 63 -23.74 -9.41 -9.13
CA SER A 63 -23.24 -10.59 -8.43
C SER A 63 -22.43 -11.46 -9.39
N ILE A 64 -21.12 -11.59 -9.13
CA ILE A 64 -20.18 -12.37 -9.94
C ILE A 64 -19.56 -13.45 -9.03
N PRO A 65 -19.48 -14.72 -9.47
CA PRO A 65 -18.84 -15.75 -8.66
C PRO A 65 -17.35 -15.45 -8.42
N PRO A 66 -16.79 -15.82 -7.26
CA PRO A 66 -15.37 -15.70 -7.01
C PRO A 66 -14.54 -16.50 -8.02
N TYR A 67 -13.37 -15.99 -8.40
CA TYR A 67 -12.43 -16.72 -9.23
C TYR A 67 -11.94 -18.00 -8.55
N LYS A 68 -11.64 -19.02 -9.36
CA LYS A 68 -11.02 -20.25 -8.87
C LYS A 68 -9.56 -19.96 -8.52
N MET A 69 -9.18 -20.33 -7.31
CA MET A 69 -7.83 -20.15 -6.77
C MET A 69 -7.23 -21.50 -6.40
N ALA A 70 -5.91 -21.63 -6.54
CA ALA A 70 -5.16 -22.80 -6.10
C ALA A 70 -5.15 -22.90 -4.55
N PRO A 71 -4.83 -24.07 -3.97
CA PRO A 71 -4.81 -24.23 -2.52
C PRO A 71 -3.88 -23.26 -1.77
N ALA A 72 -2.73 -22.90 -2.37
CA ALA A 72 -1.79 -21.95 -1.79
C ALA A 72 -2.37 -20.52 -1.74
N GLU A 73 -3.03 -20.09 -2.81
CA GLU A 73 -3.68 -18.77 -2.91
C GLU A 73 -4.86 -18.67 -1.93
N LEU A 74 -5.65 -19.74 -1.80
CA LEU A 74 -6.74 -19.80 -0.81
C LEU A 74 -6.23 -19.74 0.63
N LYS A 75 -5.04 -20.28 0.92
CA LYS A 75 -4.42 -20.18 2.24
C LYS A 75 -4.04 -18.73 2.53
N GLU A 76 -3.33 -18.09 1.61
CA GLU A 76 -2.93 -16.69 1.72
C GLU A 76 -4.15 -15.77 1.87
N LEU A 77 -5.18 -15.95 1.04
CA LEU A 77 -6.41 -15.17 1.12
C LEU A 77 -7.07 -15.26 2.51
N LYS A 78 -7.10 -16.47 3.12
CA LYS A 78 -7.66 -16.64 4.46
C LYS A 78 -6.85 -15.93 5.54
N GLU A 79 -5.52 -15.96 5.42
CA GLU A 79 -4.63 -15.28 6.36
C GLU A 79 -4.81 -13.75 6.29
N GLN A 80 -4.91 -13.20 5.08
CA GLN A 80 -5.18 -11.77 4.87
C GLN A 80 -6.58 -11.37 5.37
N LEU A 81 -7.61 -12.14 5.06
CA LEU A 81 -8.97 -11.86 5.54
C LEU A 81 -9.04 -11.84 7.07
N ARG A 82 -8.34 -12.77 7.74
CA ARG A 82 -8.27 -12.79 9.20
C ARG A 82 -7.61 -11.52 9.75
N ASP A 83 -6.45 -11.14 9.21
CA ASP A 83 -5.75 -9.91 9.63
C ASP A 83 -6.63 -8.67 9.46
N LEU A 84 -7.30 -8.53 8.30
CA LEU A 84 -8.19 -7.40 8.03
C LEU A 84 -9.42 -7.37 8.95
N MET A 85 -9.96 -8.54 9.33
CA MET A 85 -11.07 -8.63 10.29
C MET A 85 -10.61 -8.28 11.71
N GLU A 86 -9.45 -8.74 12.15
CA GLU A 86 -8.87 -8.43 13.48
C GLU A 86 -8.58 -6.93 13.61
N LYS A 87 -8.01 -6.33 12.55
CA LYS A 87 -7.83 -4.88 12.42
C LYS A 87 -9.15 -4.12 12.30
N GLY A 88 -10.26 -4.78 11.97
CA GLY A 88 -11.58 -4.18 11.85
C GLY A 88 -11.79 -3.35 10.59
N PHE A 89 -10.95 -3.54 9.57
CA PHE A 89 -11.11 -2.87 8.28
C PHE A 89 -12.26 -3.46 7.45
N ILE A 90 -12.59 -4.73 7.68
CA ILE A 90 -13.70 -5.42 7.02
C ILE A 90 -14.60 -6.10 8.05
N ARG A 91 -15.84 -6.36 7.65
CA ARG A 91 -16.81 -7.13 8.43
C ARG A 91 -17.65 -8.02 7.50
N PRO A 92 -18.21 -9.13 8.00
CA PRO A 92 -19.18 -9.92 7.24
C PRO A 92 -20.36 -9.05 6.79
N SER A 93 -20.85 -9.28 5.58
CA SER A 93 -21.99 -8.57 5.01
C SER A 93 -22.83 -9.50 4.12
N THR A 94 -24.06 -9.08 3.85
CA THR A 94 -24.98 -9.74 2.92
C THR A 94 -25.33 -8.72 1.82
N SER A 95 -24.52 -8.67 0.77
CA SER A 95 -24.79 -7.84 -0.41
C SER A 95 -25.79 -8.55 -1.34
N PRO A 96 -26.73 -7.83 -1.98
CA PRO A 96 -27.57 -8.36 -3.05
C PRO A 96 -26.75 -8.75 -4.29
#